data_AF-A0A7W2ED76-F1
#
_entry.id   AF-A0A7W2ED76-F1
#
_cell.length_a   1.000
_cell.length_b   1.000
_cell.length_c   1.000
_cell.angle_alpha   90.00
_cell.angle_beta   90.00
_cell.angle_gamma   90.00
#
_symmetry.space_group_name_H-M   'P 1'
#
loop_
_entity.id
_entity.type
_entity.pdbx_description
1 polymer ?
#
loop_
_entity_poly.entity_id
_entity_poly.type
_entity_poly.pdbx_seq_one_letter_code
_entity_poly.pdbx_strand_id
1 'polypeptide(L)'
;MSTIETALSLSALVVVTAAIVGGIATVAAYITAVDIAGAAARAHALGVDYAAPRGDVAVTENAGLATAAASVPAPIGTMRATAVFPVEF
;
A
#
# COMPACT_ATOMS: atom_id res chain seq x y z
N MET A 1 -13.35 -8.02 41.89
CA MET A 1 -12.34 -7.75 40.86
C MET A 1 -11.64 -6.46 41.25
N SER A 2 -10.39 -6.58 41.70
CA SER A 2 -9.46 -5.51 42.05
C SER A 2 -9.04 -4.71 40.81
N THR A 3 -8.56 -3.47 41.04
CA THR A 3 -8.15 -2.53 39.98
C THR A 3 -7.08 -3.09 39.03
N ILE A 4 -6.21 -3.98 39.51
CA ILE A 4 -5.14 -4.61 38.71
C ILE A 4 -5.72 -5.55 37.65
N GLU A 5 -6.71 -6.37 38.02
CA GLU A 5 -7.34 -7.33 37.10
C GLU A 5 -8.11 -6.59 36.00
N THR A 6 -8.78 -5.49 36.35
CA THR A 6 -9.46 -4.61 35.40
C THR A 6 -8.46 -3.90 34.48
N ALA A 7 -7.34 -3.41 35.01
CA ALA A 7 -6.29 -2.78 34.22
C ALA A 7 -5.66 -3.75 33.21
N LEU A 8 -5.42 -5.00 33.62
CA LEU A 8 -4.89 -6.04 32.72
C LEU A 8 -5.89 -6.38 31.61
N SER A 9 -7.17 -6.57 31.95
CA SER A 9 -8.22 -6.85 30.98
C SER A 9 -8.37 -5.72 29.96
N LEU A 10 -8.36 -4.46 30.41
CA LEU A 10 -8.45 -3.30 29.54
C LEU A 10 -7.21 -3.16 28.65
N SER A 11 -6.01 -3.40 29.19
CA SER A 11 -4.77 -3.38 28.42
C SER A 11 -4.78 -4.42 27.30
N ALA A 12 -5.23 -5.65 27.59
CA ALA A 12 -5.36 -6.69 26.58
C ALA A 12 -6.32 -6.28 25.46
N LEU A 13 -7.47 -5.68 25.81
CA LEU A 13 -8.44 -5.20 24.82
C LEU A 13 -7.83 -4.10 23.93
N VAL A 14 -7.17 -3.11 24.53
CA VAL A 14 -6.52 -2.02 23.79
C VAL A 14 -5.46 -2.55 22.83
N VAL A 15 -4.64 -3.51 23.26
CA VAL A 15 -3.61 -4.13 22.39
C VAL A 15 -4.26 -4.85 21.20
N VAL A 16 -5.31 -5.64 21.43
CA VAL A 16 -6.02 -6.33 20.34
C VAL A 16 -6.65 -5.33 19.38
N THR A 17 -7.29 -4.27 19.90
CA THR A 17 -7.86 -3.21 19.06
C THR A 17 -6.80 -2.52 18.22
N ALA A 18 -5.65 -2.16 18.81
CA ALA A 18 -4.55 -1.54 18.08
C ALA A 18 -4.00 -2.47 16.98
N ALA A 19 -3.88 -3.77 17.27
CA ALA A 19 -3.46 -4.77 16.29
C ALA A 19 -4.43 -4.87 15.11
N ILE A 20 -5.75 -4.88 15.36
CA ILE A 20 -6.78 -4.91 14.32
C ILE A 20 -6.69 -3.67 13.44
N VAL A 21 -6.62 -2.48 14.03
CA VAL A 21 -6.51 -1.21 13.29
C VAL A 21 -5.24 -1.18 12.46
N GLY A 22 -4.10 -1.60 13.03
CA GLY A 22 -2.83 -1.71 12.32
C GLY A 22 -2.89 -2.69 11.14
N GLY A 23 -3.56 -3.83 11.33
CA GLY A 23 -3.80 -4.82 10.27
C GLY A 23 -4.63 -4.25 9.12
N ILE A 24 -5.76 -3.61 9.42
CA ILE A 24 -6.65 -3.00 8.42
C ILE A 24 -5.91 -1.90 7.65
N ALA A 25 -5.20 -1.02 8.34
CA ALA A 25 -4.44 0.05 7.71
C ALA A 25 -3.29 -0.48 6.83
N THR A 26 -2.71 -1.64 7.18
CA THR A 26 -1.70 -2.31 6.35
C THR A 26 -2.33 -2.89 5.08
N VAL A 27 -3.48 -3.55 5.17
CA VAL A 27 -4.21 -4.04 3.99
C VAL A 27 -4.64 -2.88 3.09
N ALA A 28 -5.11 -1.77 3.68
CA ALA A 28 -5.46 -0.57 2.92
C ALA A 28 -4.25 -0.02 2.15
N ALA A 29 -3.07 0.03 2.76
CA ALA A 29 -1.84 0.45 2.09
C ALA A 29 -1.46 -0.48 0.92
N TYR A 30 -1.72 -1.78 1.02
CA TYR A 30 -1.53 -2.72 -0.08
C TYR A 30 -2.49 -2.46 -1.25
N ILE A 31 -3.77 -2.25 -0.96
CA ILE A 31 -4.76 -1.88 -1.99
C ILE A 31 -4.34 -0.58 -2.68
N THR A 32 -3.89 0.42 -1.92
CA THR A 32 -3.34 1.67 -2.48
C THR A 32 -2.12 1.42 -3.37
N ALA A 33 -1.20 0.51 -2.98
CA ALA A 33 -0.06 0.18 -3.82
C ALA A 33 -0.49 -0.45 -5.16
N VAL A 34 -1.49 -1.33 -5.15
CA VAL A 34 -2.04 -1.94 -6.38
C VAL A 34 -2.66 -0.89 -7.30
N ASP A 35 -3.46 0.02 -6.74
CA ASP A 35 -4.07 1.12 -7.50
C ASP A 35 -3.01 2.04 -8.12
N ILE A 36 -2.02 2.46 -7.33
CA ILE A 36 -0.92 3.31 -7.78
C ILE A 36 -0.12 2.62 -8.89
N ALA A 37 0.24 1.34 -8.74
CA ALA A 37 0.97 0.61 -9.76
C ALA A 37 0.16 0.53 -11.07
N GLY A 38 -1.12 0.19 -11.00
CA GLY A 38 -1.99 0.12 -12.18
C GLY A 38 -2.15 1.47 -12.87
N ALA A 39 -2.40 2.53 -12.09
CA ALA A 39 -2.55 3.89 -12.60
C ALA A 39 -1.25 4.41 -13.23
N ALA A 40 -0.11 4.22 -12.57
CA ALA A 40 1.19 4.65 -13.07
C ALA A 40 1.61 3.90 -14.34
N ALA A 41 1.42 2.58 -14.40
CA ALA A 41 1.74 1.80 -15.60
C ALA A 41 0.88 2.24 -16.80
N ARG A 42 -0.43 2.47 -16.59
CA ARG A 42 -1.32 2.98 -17.64
C ARG A 42 -0.97 4.41 -18.05
N ALA A 43 -0.70 5.30 -17.09
CA ALA A 43 -0.35 6.69 -17.39
C ALA A 43 0.95 6.75 -18.21
N HIS A 44 1.97 5.98 -17.80
CA HIS A 44 3.20 5.83 -18.57
C HIS A 44 2.92 5.27 -19.97
N ALA A 45 2.08 4.24 -20.09
CA ALA A 45 1.64 3.64 -21.36
C ALA A 45 0.75 4.54 -22.23
N LEU A 46 0.35 5.72 -21.74
CA LEU A 46 -0.34 6.78 -22.49
C LEU A 46 0.54 8.04 -22.69
N GLY A 47 1.77 8.05 -22.20
CA GLY A 47 2.65 9.23 -22.23
C GLY A 47 2.19 10.37 -21.32
N VAL A 48 1.46 10.06 -20.26
CA VAL A 48 0.93 11.04 -19.30
C VAL A 48 1.73 10.99 -17.99
N ASP A 49 2.11 12.15 -17.47
CA ASP A 49 2.77 12.27 -16.17
C ASP A 49 1.85 11.79 -15.04
N TYR A 50 2.41 11.01 -14.12
CA TYR A 50 1.69 10.51 -12.95
C TYR A 50 2.49 10.78 -11.67
N ALA A 51 1.81 11.36 -10.68
CA ALA A 51 2.33 11.56 -9.34
C ALA A 51 1.55 10.71 -8.34
N ALA A 52 2.25 9.81 -7.65
CA ALA A 52 1.62 8.99 -6.61
C ALA A 52 1.17 9.88 -5.44
N PRO A 53 -0.09 9.77 -4.97
CA PRO A 53 -0.58 10.57 -3.85
C PRO A 53 0.05 10.15 -2.51
N ARG A 54 0.64 8.95 -2.45
CA ARG A 54 1.31 8.42 -1.27
C ARG A 54 2.36 7.37 -1.66
N GLY A 55 3.50 7.40 -0.98
CA GLY A 55 4.59 6.45 -1.21
C GLY A 55 5.34 6.77 -2.50
N ASP A 56 6.07 5.78 -2.99
CA ASP A 56 6.95 5.91 -4.15
C ASP A 56 6.47 4.97 -5.27
N VAL A 57 6.61 5.41 -6.51
CA VAL A 57 6.36 4.57 -7.68
C VAL A 57 7.51 4.71 -8.67
N ALA A 58 8.04 3.58 -9.11
CA ALA A 58 9.07 3.51 -10.14
C ALA A 58 8.48 2.83 -11.37
N VAL A 59 8.60 3.48 -12.52
CA VAL A 59 8.14 2.92 -13.79
C VAL A 59 9.35 2.63 -14.67
N THR A 60 9.39 1.45 -15.26
CA THR A 60 10.39 1.04 -16.24
C THR A 60 9.71 0.54 -17.49
N GLU A 61 10.27 0.86 -18.65
CA GLU A 61 9.78 0.36 -19.92
C GLU A 61 10.79 -0.63 -20.51
N ASN A 62 10.31 -1.79 -20.96
CA ASN A 62 11.13 -2.76 -21.66
C ASN A 62 10.28 -3.54 -22.68
N ALA A 63 10.78 -3.67 -23.91
CA ALA A 63 10.14 -4.44 -24.98
C ALA A 63 8.66 -4.06 -25.22
N GLY A 64 8.33 -2.76 -25.15
CA GLY A 64 6.96 -2.26 -25.34
C GLY A 64 6.02 -2.55 -24.17
N LEU A 65 6.56 -2.91 -23.00
CA LEU A 65 5.80 -3.09 -21.76
C LEU A 65 6.26 -2.08 -20.71
N ALA A 66 5.33 -1.28 -20.20
CA ALA A 66 5.51 -0.41 -19.06
C ALA A 66 5.24 -1.19 -17.77
N THR A 67 6.25 -1.31 -16.91
CA THR A 67 6.18 -1.96 -15.60
C THR A 67 6.27 -0.89 -14.51
N ALA A 68 5.21 -0.72 -13.74
CA ALA A 68 5.21 0.17 -12.58
C ALA A 68 5.25 -0.63 -11.28
N ALA A 69 6.21 -0.31 -10.41
CA ALA A 69 6.35 -0.87 -9.07
C ALA A 69 6.07 0.23 -8.03
N ALA A 70 4.99 0.06 -7.28
CA ALA A 70 4.59 0.97 -6.21
C ALA A 70 5.03 0.45 -4.84
N SER A 71 5.42 1.35 -3.95
CA SER A 71 5.80 1.09 -2.56
C SER A 71 5.10 2.08 -1.63
N VAL A 72 4.23 1.57 -0.75
CA VAL A 72 3.43 2.40 0.17
C VAL A 72 3.77 2.04 1.63
N PRO A 73 4.26 2.99 2.44
CA PRO A 73 4.51 2.77 3.86
C PRO A 73 3.23 2.43 4.62
N ALA A 74 3.28 1.39 5.44
CA ALA A 74 2.18 0.89 6.26
C ALA A 74 2.59 0.83 7.74
N PRO A 75 1.63 0.69 8.67
CA PRO A 75 1.95 0.46 10.09
C PRO A 75 2.82 -0.79 10.31
N ILE A 76 2.66 -1.80 9.45
CA ILE A 76 3.44 -3.03 9.48
C ILE A 76 4.19 -3.16 8.15
N GLY A 77 5.39 -2.58 8.08
CA GLY A 77 6.30 -2.68 6.92
C GLY A 77 5.93 -1.76 5.76
N THR A 78 6.39 -2.11 4.55
CA THR A 78 6.07 -1.39 3.31
C THR A 78 5.33 -2.33 2.37
N MET A 79 4.15 -1.91 1.92
CA MET A 79 3.37 -2.69 0.97
C MET A 79 3.83 -2.39 -0.45
N ARG A 80 3.96 -3.43 -1.27
CA ARG A 80 4.45 -3.31 -2.64
C ARG A 80 3.51 -4.00 -3.61
N ALA A 81 3.33 -3.41 -4.77
CA ALA A 81 2.61 -4.00 -5.88
C ALA A 81 3.24 -3.60 -7.21
N THR A 82 3.09 -4.47 -8.20
CA THR A 82 3.60 -4.24 -9.55
C THR A 82 2.49 -4.45 -10.55
N ALA A 83 2.38 -3.56 -11.54
CA ALA A 83 1.49 -3.70 -12.67
C ALA A 83 2.28 -3.56 -13.97
N VAL A 84 1.85 -4.27 -15.01
CA VAL A 84 2.46 -4.26 -16.33
C VAL A 84 1.39 -3.91 -17.36
N PHE A 85 1.66 -2.95 -18.23
CA PHE A 85 0.79 -2.51 -19.31
C PHE A 85 1.54 -2.46 -20.64
N PRO A 86 0.92 -2.86 -21.76
CA PRO A 86 1.49 -2.64 -23.08
C PRO A 86 1.51 -1.13 -23.40
N VAL A 87 2.58 -0.69 -24.04
CA VAL A 87 2.77 0.69 -24.51
C VAL A 87 2.12 0.83 -25.89
N GLU A 88 1.29 1.85 -26.08
CA GLU A 88 0.46 2.01 -27.29
C GLU A 88 0.70 3.32 -28.09
N PHE A 89 1.70 4.13 -27.70
CA PHE A 89 2.02 5.39 -28.41
C PHE A 89 3.19 5.29 -29.39
#